data_AF-A0A443Q859-F1
#
_entry.id   AF-A0A443Q859-F1
#
_cell.length_a   1.000
_cell.length_b   1.000
_cell.length_c   1.000
_cell.angle_alpha   90.00
_cell.angle_beta   90.00
_cell.angle_gamma   90.00
#
_symmetry.space_group_name_H-M   'P 1'
#
loop_
_entity.id
_entity.type
_entity.pdbx_description
1 polymer ?
#
loop_
_entity_poly.entity_id
_entity_poly.type
_entity_poly.pdbx_seq_one_letter_code
_entity_poly.pdbx_strand_id
1 'polypeptide(L)'
;MSSDLRKCIHILHLVSKIKSSKLRNKILEDITHDDSVFYALSEIAHNIVHEKIKVPEKDRKKLKRYGNKLKCLAKPSKTLMKKKNRKVIVKQVGGVWPIVVPIVASLIGEIISKNNSKRNVIEKFENIIHIILKLSLIQGFNENGEIRNKFGSYLNGTSLHSLIKECLSENKVLNGENEFISLLVESNVNPDLIINEKIRQKMLSIKNSLKNDAETIAKVTKKVEDLTKTSKRKYDEIEDENHEKDEDINIEDNVPSKKIKQEVQEKINWETPNWNYDAKKLFREARNIAPAITFHDVNQWLSTQPTYTLHKTARKRFERNKIIVSGIDEQWQADLADVSSFSSLNKGFKYLLCVIDVFSKFAWVIPIKNKKPVSIVNAFIKIFRKRKPLYLQTDKGKEF
;
A
#
# COMPACT_ATOMS: atom_id res chain seq x y z
N MET A 1 -42.77 4.99 -9.33
CA MET A 1 -41.72 4.56 -8.39
C MET A 1 -42.35 3.63 -7.36
N SER A 2 -42.04 2.34 -7.42
CA SER A 2 -42.61 1.32 -6.54
C SER A 2 -42.30 1.52 -5.05
N SER A 3 -42.86 0.65 -4.20
CA SER A 3 -42.44 0.46 -2.81
C SER A 3 -40.94 0.13 -2.72
N ASP A 4 -40.49 -0.76 -3.59
CA ASP A 4 -39.20 -1.45 -3.39
C ASP A 4 -38.05 -0.62 -3.94
N LEU A 5 -38.28 0.10 -5.05
CA LEU A 5 -37.37 1.16 -5.49
C LEU A 5 -37.29 2.30 -4.48
N ARG A 6 -38.38 2.65 -3.78
CA ARG A 6 -38.34 3.62 -2.66
C ARG A 6 -37.43 3.16 -1.52
N LYS A 7 -37.48 1.89 -1.13
CA LYS A 7 -36.64 1.30 -0.08
C LYS A 7 -35.16 1.20 -0.50
N CYS A 8 -34.91 0.77 -1.74
CA CYS A 8 -33.55 0.45 -2.22
C CYS A 8 -32.78 1.65 -2.77
N ILE A 9 -33.40 2.83 -2.86
CA ILE A 9 -32.81 4.05 -3.44
C ILE A 9 -31.45 4.41 -2.82
N HIS A 10 -31.33 4.34 -1.49
CA HIS A 10 -30.10 4.74 -0.78
C HIS A 10 -28.94 3.81 -1.13
N ILE A 11 -29.22 2.50 -1.20
CA ILE A 11 -28.27 1.45 -1.57
C ILE A 11 -27.79 1.67 -3.03
N LEU A 12 -28.73 1.89 -3.96
CA LEU A 12 -28.40 2.13 -5.37
C LEU A 12 -27.61 3.43 -5.58
N HIS A 13 -27.90 4.49 -4.81
CA HIS A 13 -27.14 5.74 -4.85
C HIS A 13 -25.71 5.53 -4.34
N LEU A 14 -25.52 4.82 -3.23
CA LEU A 14 -24.18 4.52 -2.70
C LEU A 14 -23.35 3.65 -3.67
N VAL A 15 -23.97 2.62 -4.26
CA VAL A 15 -23.34 1.80 -5.31
C VAL A 15 -22.93 2.64 -6.54
N SER A 16 -23.66 3.71 -6.86
CA SER A 16 -23.33 4.59 -8.00
C SER A 16 -22.06 5.42 -7.79
N LYS A 17 -21.76 5.84 -6.54
CA LYS A 17 -20.57 6.61 -6.19
C LYS A 17 -19.26 5.82 -6.33
N ILE A 18 -19.33 4.49 -6.45
CA ILE A 18 -18.17 3.59 -6.54
C ILE A 18 -17.53 3.67 -7.93
N LYS A 19 -16.40 4.39 -8.03
CA LYS A 19 -15.61 4.53 -9.28
C LYS A 19 -15.16 3.18 -9.88
N SER A 20 -14.77 2.21 -9.05
CA SER A 20 -14.32 0.89 -9.50
C SER A 20 -15.48 0.00 -9.99
N SER A 21 -15.46 -0.35 -11.27
CA SER A 21 -16.46 -1.24 -11.90
C SER A 21 -16.44 -2.67 -11.35
N LYS A 22 -15.24 -3.22 -11.08
CA LYS A 22 -15.07 -4.56 -10.47
C LYS A 22 -15.70 -4.63 -9.09
N LEU A 23 -15.47 -3.62 -8.25
CA LEU A 23 -16.02 -3.54 -6.89
C LEU A 23 -17.54 -3.34 -6.90
N ARG A 24 -18.04 -2.46 -7.77
CA ARG A 24 -19.48 -2.21 -7.97
C ARG A 24 -20.24 -3.49 -8.34
N ASN A 25 -19.67 -4.31 -9.22
CA ASN A 25 -20.24 -5.59 -9.60
C ASN A 25 -20.27 -6.58 -8.42
N LYS A 26 -19.17 -6.71 -7.65
CA LYS A 26 -19.15 -7.63 -6.50
C LYS A 26 -20.22 -7.26 -5.47
N ILE A 27 -20.31 -5.97 -5.12
CA ILE A 27 -21.32 -5.44 -4.19
C ILE A 27 -22.74 -5.69 -4.71
N LEU A 28 -23.00 -5.50 -6.01
CA LEU A 28 -24.30 -5.84 -6.60
C LEU A 28 -24.58 -7.36 -6.56
N GLU A 29 -23.58 -8.24 -6.66
CA GLU A 29 -23.77 -9.70 -6.60
C GLU A 29 -24.20 -10.12 -5.19
N ASP A 30 -23.61 -9.50 -4.17
CA ASP A 30 -23.96 -9.74 -2.77
C ASP A 30 -25.36 -9.18 -2.44
N ILE A 31 -25.69 -7.96 -2.89
CA ILE A 31 -26.97 -7.31 -2.60
C ILE A 31 -28.15 -7.90 -3.41
N THR A 32 -27.94 -8.46 -4.60
CA THR A 32 -29.05 -9.02 -5.43
C THR A 32 -29.68 -10.31 -4.89
N HIS A 33 -29.22 -10.83 -3.75
CA HIS A 33 -29.94 -11.86 -3.00
C HIS A 33 -31.25 -11.33 -2.39
N ASP A 34 -31.32 -10.03 -2.10
CA ASP A 34 -32.52 -9.37 -1.59
C ASP A 34 -33.60 -9.22 -2.68
N ASP A 35 -34.82 -9.62 -2.33
CA ASP A 35 -35.97 -9.58 -3.24
C ASP A 35 -36.32 -8.14 -3.62
N SER A 36 -36.30 -7.20 -2.67
CA SER A 36 -36.59 -5.79 -2.91
C SER A 36 -35.62 -5.14 -3.90
N VAL A 37 -34.32 -5.45 -3.81
CA VAL A 37 -33.31 -4.87 -4.71
C VAL A 37 -33.42 -5.48 -6.11
N PHE A 38 -33.68 -6.78 -6.21
CA PHE A 38 -33.96 -7.43 -7.49
C PHE A 38 -35.16 -6.81 -8.21
N TYR A 39 -36.28 -6.58 -7.53
CA TYR A 39 -37.45 -5.94 -8.14
C TYR A 39 -37.21 -4.46 -8.48
N ALA A 40 -36.48 -3.71 -7.65
CA ALA A 40 -36.08 -2.34 -7.96
C ALA A 40 -35.23 -2.26 -9.25
N LEU A 41 -34.26 -3.18 -9.42
CA LEU A 41 -33.46 -3.28 -10.65
C LEU A 41 -34.30 -3.71 -11.86
N SER A 42 -35.29 -4.58 -11.68
CA SER A 42 -36.23 -4.96 -12.74
C SER A 42 -37.13 -3.79 -13.18
N GLU A 43 -37.67 -2.99 -12.25
CA GLU A 43 -38.43 -1.76 -12.55
C GLU A 43 -37.56 -0.75 -13.33
N ILE A 44 -36.29 -0.58 -12.93
CA ILE A 44 -35.32 0.26 -13.65
C ILE A 44 -35.11 -0.24 -15.08
N ALA A 45 -34.87 -1.54 -15.28
CA ALA A 45 -34.69 -2.13 -16.61
C ALA A 45 -35.95 -1.96 -17.48
N HIS A 46 -37.14 -2.15 -16.91
CA HIS A 46 -38.42 -1.93 -17.59
C HIS A 46 -38.58 -0.48 -18.05
N ASN A 47 -38.31 0.50 -17.17
CA ASN A 47 -38.44 1.92 -17.51
C ASN A 47 -37.43 2.39 -18.57
N ILE A 48 -36.26 1.75 -18.66
CA ILE A 48 -35.28 2.00 -19.73
C ILE A 48 -35.73 1.38 -21.06
N VAL A 49 -36.25 0.15 -21.05
CA VAL A 49 -36.73 -0.55 -22.27
C VAL A 49 -37.95 0.16 -22.88
N HIS A 50 -38.82 0.75 -22.04
CA HIS A 50 -39.98 1.53 -22.49
C HIS A 50 -39.68 3.04 -22.66
N GLU A 51 -38.40 3.44 -22.71
CA GLU A 51 -37.92 4.81 -22.94
C GLU A 51 -38.49 5.89 -21.99
N LYS A 52 -39.03 5.49 -20.83
CA LYS A 52 -39.54 6.38 -19.77
C LYS A 52 -38.41 7.12 -19.02
N ILE A 53 -37.17 6.67 -19.19
CA ILE A 53 -35.95 7.28 -18.65
C ILE A 53 -35.15 7.86 -19.81
N LYS A 54 -34.90 9.17 -19.78
CA LYS A 54 -34.03 9.85 -20.75
C LYS A 54 -32.58 9.43 -20.50
N VAL A 55 -31.97 8.78 -21.49
CA VAL A 55 -30.59 8.27 -21.44
C VAL A 55 -29.72 9.05 -22.45
N PRO A 56 -28.52 9.54 -22.06
CA PRO A 56 -27.61 10.21 -22.98
C PRO A 56 -27.26 9.37 -24.22
N GLU A 57 -27.20 10.00 -25.40
CA GLU A 57 -27.07 9.28 -26.68
C GLU A 57 -25.79 8.42 -26.76
N LYS A 58 -24.68 8.92 -26.17
CA LYS A 58 -23.40 8.21 -26.05
C LYS A 58 -23.55 6.86 -25.35
N ASP A 59 -24.41 6.76 -24.35
CA ASP A 59 -24.65 5.52 -23.60
C ASP A 59 -25.82 4.71 -24.17
N ARG A 60 -26.79 5.35 -24.85
CA ARG A 60 -27.84 4.66 -25.64
C ARG A 60 -27.22 3.72 -26.69
N LYS A 61 -26.13 4.12 -27.36
CA LYS A 61 -25.37 3.26 -28.29
C LYS A 61 -24.75 2.03 -27.60
N LYS A 62 -24.24 2.16 -26.36
CA LYS A 62 -23.69 1.03 -25.58
C LYS A 62 -24.79 0.11 -25.06
N LEU A 63 -25.92 0.66 -24.60
CA LEU A 63 -27.06 -0.10 -24.08
C LEU A 63 -27.75 -0.94 -25.16
N LYS A 64 -27.77 -0.50 -26.43
CA LYS A 64 -28.24 -1.31 -27.56
C LYS A 64 -27.56 -2.69 -27.63
N ARG A 65 -26.25 -2.78 -27.36
CA ARG A 65 -25.49 -4.06 -27.33
C ARG A 65 -26.01 -5.04 -26.27
N TYR A 66 -26.71 -4.54 -25.26
CA TYR A 66 -27.27 -5.32 -24.15
C TYR A 66 -28.81 -5.39 -24.17
N GLY A 67 -29.47 -4.91 -25.23
CA GLY A 67 -30.93 -4.76 -25.30
C GLY A 67 -31.71 -6.04 -25.00
N ASN A 68 -31.26 -7.20 -25.49
CA ASN A 68 -31.91 -8.49 -25.22
C ASN A 68 -31.86 -8.86 -23.73
N LYS A 69 -30.74 -8.61 -23.04
CA LYS A 69 -30.59 -8.86 -21.60
C LYS A 69 -31.44 -7.87 -20.77
N LEU A 70 -31.52 -6.61 -21.19
CA LEU A 70 -32.42 -5.62 -20.59
C LEU A 70 -33.90 -6.04 -20.72
N LYS A 71 -34.33 -6.57 -21.88
CA LYS A 71 -35.67 -7.14 -22.06
C LYS A 71 -35.93 -8.34 -21.13
N CYS A 72 -34.98 -9.25 -20.97
CA CYS A 72 -35.07 -10.36 -20.01
C CYS A 72 -35.13 -9.91 -18.53
N LEU A 73 -34.59 -8.74 -18.20
CA LEU A 73 -34.65 -8.14 -16.86
C LEU A 73 -35.93 -7.33 -16.63
N ALA A 74 -36.47 -6.70 -17.67
CA ALA A 74 -37.75 -5.99 -17.66
C ALA A 74 -38.96 -6.92 -17.57
N LYS A 75 -38.81 -8.19 -17.97
CA LYS A 75 -39.79 -9.28 -17.80
C LYS A 75 -39.06 -10.56 -17.37
N PRO A 76 -38.74 -10.74 -16.07
CA PRO A 76 -37.99 -11.89 -15.58
C PRO A 76 -38.80 -13.19 -15.70
N SER A 77 -38.19 -14.23 -16.28
CA SER A 77 -38.76 -15.58 -16.31
C SER A 77 -38.83 -16.20 -14.90
N LYS A 78 -39.78 -17.12 -14.66
CA LYS A 78 -39.90 -17.94 -13.44
C LYS A 78 -38.57 -18.57 -13.01
N THR A 79 -37.69 -18.89 -13.96
CA THR A 79 -36.35 -19.43 -13.69
C THR A 79 -35.39 -18.38 -13.14
N LEU A 80 -35.46 -17.12 -13.59
CA LEU A 80 -34.60 -16.02 -13.17
C LEU A 80 -34.99 -15.46 -11.79
N MET A 81 -36.26 -15.60 -11.40
CA MET A 81 -36.75 -15.22 -10.07
C MET A 81 -36.10 -16.02 -8.93
N LYS A 82 -35.62 -17.25 -9.19
CA LYS A 82 -34.96 -18.11 -8.19
C LYS A 82 -33.63 -17.48 -7.74
N LYS A 83 -33.45 -17.26 -6.42
CA LYS A 83 -32.29 -16.55 -5.83
C LYS A 83 -30.92 -17.01 -6.38
N LYS A 84 -30.71 -18.33 -6.53
CA LYS A 84 -29.47 -18.90 -7.11
C LYS A 84 -29.12 -18.42 -8.52
N ASN A 85 -30.12 -18.03 -9.32
CA ASN A 85 -29.95 -17.59 -10.71
C ASN A 85 -29.78 -16.06 -10.84
N ARG A 86 -30.01 -15.28 -9.78
CA ARG A 86 -29.90 -13.81 -9.81
C ARG A 86 -28.46 -13.33 -10.02
N LYS A 87 -27.46 -14.11 -9.58
CA LYS A 87 -26.02 -13.81 -9.80
C LYS A 87 -25.65 -13.64 -11.28
N VAL A 88 -26.38 -14.30 -12.20
CA VAL A 88 -26.21 -14.18 -13.66
C VAL A 88 -26.43 -12.74 -14.17
N ILE A 89 -27.19 -11.95 -13.41
CA ILE A 89 -27.53 -10.55 -13.72
C ILE A 89 -26.34 -9.61 -13.45
N VAL A 90 -25.41 -10.01 -12.58
CA VAL A 90 -24.35 -9.14 -12.04
C VAL A 90 -22.93 -9.59 -12.42
N LYS A 91 -22.68 -10.89 -12.62
CA LYS A 91 -21.34 -11.48 -12.90
C LYS A 91 -20.60 -11.00 -14.17
N GLN A 92 -21.06 -9.95 -14.83
CA GLN A 92 -20.46 -9.42 -16.06
C GLN A 92 -19.41 -8.34 -15.76
N VAL A 93 -18.13 -8.70 -15.87
CA VAL A 93 -17.05 -7.73 -16.07
C VAL A 93 -17.41 -6.86 -17.29
N GLY A 94 -17.61 -5.55 -17.09
CA GLY A 94 -18.03 -4.61 -18.13
C GLY A 94 -19.52 -4.57 -18.49
N GLY A 95 -20.40 -5.16 -17.67
CA GLY A 95 -21.84 -5.31 -17.95
C GLY A 95 -22.70 -4.03 -17.93
N VAL A 96 -24.03 -4.24 -17.95
CA VAL A 96 -25.07 -3.20 -18.09
C VAL A 96 -25.11 -2.21 -16.91
N TRP A 97 -25.03 -2.72 -15.68
CA TRP A 97 -25.22 -1.94 -14.46
C TRP A 97 -24.17 -0.85 -14.24
N PRO A 98 -22.88 -1.04 -14.58
CA PRO A 98 -21.90 0.05 -14.67
C PRO A 98 -22.34 1.28 -15.46
N ILE A 99 -23.22 1.14 -16.47
CA ILE A 99 -23.78 2.23 -17.28
C ILE A 99 -25.11 2.72 -16.69
N VAL A 100 -26.02 1.78 -16.36
CA VAL A 100 -27.38 2.11 -15.90
C VAL A 100 -27.40 2.74 -14.51
N VAL A 101 -26.62 2.21 -13.56
CA VAL A 101 -26.69 2.64 -12.16
C VAL A 101 -26.29 4.11 -11.98
N PRO A 102 -25.20 4.64 -12.60
CA PRO A 102 -24.90 6.07 -12.54
C PRO A 102 -25.98 6.99 -13.13
N ILE A 103 -26.55 6.62 -14.28
CA ILE A 103 -27.58 7.42 -14.97
C ILE A 103 -28.85 7.50 -14.11
N VAL A 104 -29.27 6.35 -13.59
CA VAL A 104 -30.45 6.23 -12.72
C VAL A 104 -30.19 6.89 -11.37
N ALA A 105 -28.98 6.80 -10.82
CA ALA A 105 -28.60 7.48 -9.58
C ALA A 105 -28.43 9.00 -9.73
N SER A 106 -28.16 9.52 -10.93
CA SER A 106 -28.18 10.95 -11.23
C SER A 106 -29.63 11.48 -11.18
N LEU A 107 -30.55 10.81 -11.88
CA LEU A 107 -31.97 11.16 -11.89
C LEU A 107 -32.62 10.99 -10.51
N ILE A 108 -32.27 9.93 -9.79
CA ILE A 108 -32.66 9.74 -8.38
C ILE A 108 -32.01 10.80 -7.49
N GLY A 109 -30.75 11.19 -7.76
CA GLY A 109 -30.02 12.23 -7.05
C GLY A 109 -30.70 13.59 -7.15
N GLU A 110 -31.20 13.98 -8.32
CA GLU A 110 -32.01 15.19 -8.53
C GLU A 110 -33.35 15.16 -7.77
N ILE A 111 -33.95 13.97 -7.61
CA ILE A 111 -35.19 13.78 -6.85
C ILE A 111 -34.92 13.81 -5.32
N ILE A 112 -33.74 13.36 -4.89
CA ILE A 112 -33.29 13.38 -3.49
C ILE A 112 -32.79 14.76 -3.08
N SER A 113 -32.05 15.49 -3.93
CA SER A 113 -31.51 16.81 -3.58
C SER A 113 -32.61 17.85 -3.35
N LYS A 114 -33.79 17.65 -3.95
CA LYS A 114 -35.02 18.40 -3.66
C LYS A 114 -35.67 18.08 -2.31
N ASN A 115 -35.18 17.08 -1.56
CA ASN A 115 -35.69 16.65 -0.25
C ASN A 115 -34.59 16.73 0.82
N ASN A 116 -34.37 17.91 1.40
CA ASN A 116 -33.34 18.16 2.41
C ASN A 116 -33.31 17.13 3.56
N SER A 117 -34.46 16.66 4.03
CA SER A 117 -34.54 15.63 5.08
C SER A 117 -33.88 14.29 4.70
N LYS A 118 -33.91 13.89 3.42
CA LYS A 118 -33.31 12.65 2.93
C LYS A 118 -31.81 12.78 2.70
N ARG A 119 -31.33 13.99 2.39
CA ARG A 119 -29.90 14.29 2.24
C ARG A 119 -29.14 14.06 3.55
N ASN A 120 -29.64 14.62 4.65
CA ASN A 120 -29.04 14.46 5.98
C ASN A 120 -28.98 12.99 6.43
N VAL A 121 -29.97 12.17 6.05
CA VAL A 121 -29.97 10.72 6.33
C VAL A 121 -28.87 10.02 5.54
N ILE A 122 -28.67 10.35 4.26
CA ILE A 122 -27.62 9.78 3.42
C ILE A 122 -26.23 10.17 3.94
N GLU A 123 -26.02 11.43 4.29
CA GLU A 123 -24.74 11.92 4.84
C GLU A 123 -24.41 11.20 6.17
N LYS A 124 -25.40 10.98 7.05
CA LYS A 124 -25.23 10.14 8.26
C LYS A 124 -24.86 8.69 7.93
N PHE A 125 -25.48 8.05 6.93
CA PHE A 125 -25.13 6.69 6.51
C PHE A 125 -23.72 6.60 5.88
N GLU A 126 -23.30 7.59 5.11
CA GLU A 126 -21.96 7.64 4.53
C GLU A 126 -20.88 7.79 5.61
N ASN A 127 -21.13 8.62 6.63
CA ASN A 127 -20.25 8.74 7.79
C ASN A 127 -20.12 7.41 8.57
N ILE A 128 -21.24 6.70 8.84
CA ILE A 128 -21.22 5.36 9.47
C ILE A 128 -20.32 4.41 8.70
N ILE A 129 -20.52 4.30 7.39
CA ILE A 129 -19.80 3.34 6.54
C ILE A 129 -18.30 3.68 6.53
N HIS A 130 -17.94 4.97 6.46
CA HIS A 130 -16.54 5.39 6.56
C HIS A 130 -15.89 5.01 7.91
N ILE A 131 -16.61 5.14 9.02
CA ILE A 131 -16.13 4.75 10.35
C ILE A 131 -15.95 3.23 10.43
N ILE A 132 -16.95 2.43 10.03
CA ILE A 132 -16.89 0.96 10.03
C ILE A 132 -15.71 0.46 9.18
N LEU A 133 -15.52 1.01 7.97
CA LEU A 133 -14.43 0.60 7.10
C LEU A 133 -13.05 0.91 7.70
N LYS A 134 -12.88 2.09 8.33
CA LYS A 134 -11.63 2.44 9.03
C LYS A 134 -11.34 1.53 10.22
N LEU A 135 -12.36 1.20 11.02
CA LEU A 135 -12.22 0.27 12.15
C LEU A 135 -11.97 -1.18 11.69
N SER A 136 -12.55 -1.59 10.56
CA SER A 136 -12.34 -2.92 9.98
C SER A 136 -10.89 -3.12 9.51
N LEU A 137 -10.26 -2.09 8.92
CA LEU A 137 -8.86 -2.13 8.50
C LEU A 137 -7.89 -2.43 9.65
N ILE A 138 -8.18 -1.92 10.85
CA ILE A 138 -7.35 -2.16 12.05
C ILE A 138 -7.78 -3.40 12.85
N GLN A 139 -8.76 -4.20 12.39
CA GLN A 139 -9.37 -5.30 13.16
C GLN A 139 -9.95 -4.84 14.52
N GLY A 140 -10.56 -3.64 14.55
CA GLY A 140 -11.09 -3.03 15.78
C GLY A 140 -12.33 -3.72 16.36
N PHE A 141 -12.94 -4.66 15.63
CA PHE A 141 -14.11 -5.43 16.07
C PHE A 141 -14.11 -6.85 15.47
N ASN A 142 -14.80 -7.78 16.14
CA ASN A 142 -14.96 -9.18 15.68
C ASN A 142 -16.27 -9.42 14.92
N GLU A 143 -16.54 -10.66 14.50
CA GLU A 143 -17.76 -11.04 13.76
C GLU A 143 -19.07 -10.78 14.54
N ASN A 144 -19.01 -10.78 15.88
CA ASN A 144 -20.14 -10.47 16.76
C ASN A 144 -20.35 -8.96 16.96
N GLY A 145 -19.44 -8.11 16.46
CA GLY A 145 -19.46 -6.66 16.68
C GLY A 145 -18.93 -6.22 18.04
N GLU A 146 -18.21 -7.08 18.75
CA GLU A 146 -17.53 -6.75 20.02
C GLU A 146 -16.21 -6.03 19.73
N ILE A 147 -15.84 -5.09 20.60
CA ILE A 147 -14.75 -4.14 20.35
C ILE A 147 -13.43 -4.60 20.94
N ARG A 148 -12.33 -4.37 20.21
CA ARG A 148 -10.97 -4.71 20.61
C ARG A 148 -10.41 -3.70 21.63
N ASN A 149 -9.84 -4.19 22.72
CA ASN A 149 -9.11 -3.36 23.68
C ASN A 149 -7.64 -3.10 23.24
N LYS A 150 -6.90 -2.33 24.04
CA LYS A 150 -5.47 -2.02 23.80
C LYS A 150 -4.53 -3.24 23.86
N PHE A 151 -4.97 -4.34 24.45
CA PHE A 151 -4.21 -5.60 24.58
C PHE A 151 -4.56 -6.62 23.48
N GLY A 152 -5.44 -6.27 22.56
CA GLY A 152 -5.84 -7.13 21.43
C GLY A 152 -6.98 -8.11 21.72
N SER A 153 -7.56 -8.13 22.93
CA SER A 153 -8.73 -8.97 23.25
C SER A 153 -10.05 -8.21 23.03
N TYR A 154 -11.11 -8.94 22.68
CA TYR A 154 -12.44 -8.37 22.46
C TYR A 154 -13.23 -8.28 23.77
N LEU A 155 -14.00 -7.20 23.93
CA LEU A 155 -14.79 -6.93 25.13
C LEU A 155 -16.20 -7.53 25.02
N ASN A 156 -16.43 -8.64 25.73
CA ASN A 156 -17.74 -9.30 25.77
C ASN A 156 -18.85 -8.33 26.22
N GLY A 157 -19.96 -8.32 25.48
CA GLY A 157 -21.11 -7.45 25.78
C GLY A 157 -20.96 -5.99 25.30
N THR A 158 -19.89 -5.66 24.58
CA THR A 158 -19.84 -4.41 23.79
C THR A 158 -20.54 -4.62 22.44
N SER A 159 -21.14 -3.57 21.87
CA SER A 159 -21.76 -3.64 20.55
C SER A 159 -21.38 -2.40 19.73
N LEU A 160 -20.63 -2.65 18.65
CA LEU A 160 -20.26 -1.66 17.65
C LEU A 160 -21.48 -0.90 17.11
N HIS A 161 -22.62 -1.59 16.92
CA HIS A 161 -23.85 -0.96 16.45
C HIS A 161 -24.35 0.14 17.40
N SER A 162 -24.36 -0.14 18.71
CA SER A 162 -24.76 0.82 19.74
C SER A 162 -23.80 2.00 19.83
N LEU A 163 -22.50 1.76 19.76
CA LEU A 163 -21.47 2.80 19.87
C LEU A 163 -21.38 3.71 18.63
N ILE A 164 -21.57 3.15 17.43
CA ILE A 164 -21.71 3.94 16.20
C ILE A 164 -22.98 4.80 16.23
N LYS A 165 -24.08 4.28 16.80
CA LYS A 165 -25.31 5.05 16.97
C LYS A 165 -25.06 6.27 17.85
N GLU A 166 -24.31 6.11 18.94
CA GLU A 166 -23.92 7.22 19.85
C GLU A 166 -22.97 8.24 19.20
N CYS A 167 -22.22 7.91 18.15
CA CYS A 167 -21.53 8.94 17.35
C CYS A 167 -22.47 9.89 16.59
N LEU A 168 -23.75 9.49 16.41
CA LEU A 168 -24.76 10.21 15.61
C LEU A 168 -25.99 10.69 16.41
N SER A 169 -26.12 10.25 17.65
CA SER A 169 -27.15 10.66 18.61
C SER A 169 -26.51 11.23 19.86
N GLU A 170 -27.19 12.17 20.51
CA GLU A 170 -26.74 12.68 21.80
C GLU A 170 -27.36 11.88 22.94
N ASN A 171 -26.47 11.37 23.81
CA ASN A 171 -26.71 10.88 25.17
C ASN A 171 -27.09 9.40 25.34
N LYS A 172 -26.05 8.59 25.49
CA LYS A 172 -25.87 7.59 26.57
C LYS A 172 -24.40 7.23 26.74
N VAL A 173 -23.94 7.11 27.99
CA VAL A 173 -22.65 6.45 28.28
C VAL A 173 -22.81 4.97 27.96
N LEU A 174 -21.93 4.43 27.11
CA LEU A 174 -21.99 3.05 26.65
C LEU A 174 -20.76 2.26 27.10
N ASN A 175 -20.96 0.97 27.38
CA ASN A 175 -19.86 0.07 27.73
C ASN A 175 -18.88 -0.04 26.55
N GLY A 176 -17.58 0.17 26.80
CA GLY A 176 -16.53 0.19 25.77
C GLY A 176 -16.33 1.54 25.04
N GLU A 177 -16.90 2.65 25.52
CA GLU A 177 -16.75 3.97 24.87
C GLU A 177 -15.28 4.42 24.76
N ASN A 178 -14.46 4.20 25.81
CA ASN A 178 -13.07 4.66 25.84
C ASN A 178 -12.18 3.85 24.89
N GLU A 179 -12.38 2.54 24.81
CA GLU A 179 -11.72 1.63 23.88
C GLU A 179 -12.12 1.93 22.44
N PHE A 180 -13.41 2.21 22.20
CA PHE A 180 -13.90 2.65 20.91
C PHE A 180 -13.26 3.99 20.47
N ILE A 181 -13.15 4.99 21.35
CA ILE A 181 -12.45 6.25 21.07
C ILE A 181 -10.96 5.98 20.77
N SER A 182 -10.31 5.09 21.51
CA SER A 182 -8.92 4.65 21.24
C SER A 182 -8.77 4.11 19.82
N LEU A 183 -9.70 3.26 19.37
CA LEU A 183 -9.70 2.71 18.01
C LEU A 183 -10.05 3.74 16.93
N LEU A 184 -10.90 4.73 17.22
CA LEU A 184 -11.18 5.84 16.29
C LEU A 184 -9.93 6.69 16.04
N VAL A 185 -9.10 6.90 17.08
CA VAL A 185 -7.79 7.57 16.96
C VAL A 185 -6.80 6.68 16.20
N GLU A 186 -6.68 5.40 16.55
CA GLU A 186 -5.79 4.42 15.90
C GLU A 186 -6.09 4.28 14.40
N SER A 187 -7.38 4.19 14.02
CA SER A 187 -7.83 4.11 12.62
C SER A 187 -7.84 5.46 11.89
N ASN A 188 -7.36 6.53 12.54
CA ASN A 188 -7.27 7.89 12.00
C ASN A 188 -8.59 8.38 11.38
N VAL A 189 -9.71 8.19 12.08
CA VAL A 189 -11.02 8.75 11.67
C VAL A 189 -10.97 10.28 11.73
N ASN A 190 -11.66 10.96 10.82
CA ASN A 190 -11.73 12.42 10.82
C ASN A 190 -12.73 12.87 11.91
N PRO A 191 -12.35 13.75 12.86
CA PRO A 191 -13.24 14.16 13.95
C PRO A 191 -14.57 14.79 13.47
N ASP A 192 -14.57 15.43 12.30
CA ASP A 192 -15.75 16.11 11.74
C ASP A 192 -16.82 15.15 11.19
N LEU A 193 -16.54 13.85 11.14
CA LEU A 193 -17.53 12.81 10.81
C LEU A 193 -18.41 12.42 12.01
N ILE A 194 -17.99 12.80 13.23
CA ILE A 194 -18.64 12.50 14.50
C ILE A 194 -19.52 13.69 14.88
N ILE A 195 -20.82 13.47 15.02
CA ILE A 195 -21.80 14.51 15.38
C ILE A 195 -21.77 14.75 16.90
N ASN A 196 -21.54 13.69 17.69
CA ASN A 196 -21.49 13.78 19.15
C ASN A 196 -20.23 14.51 19.63
N GLU A 197 -20.40 15.77 20.03
CA GLU A 197 -19.32 16.67 20.44
C GLU A 197 -18.53 16.16 21.66
N LYS A 198 -19.13 15.37 22.57
CA LYS A 198 -18.41 14.76 23.70
C LYS A 198 -17.36 13.75 23.23
N ILE A 199 -17.73 12.89 22.28
CA ILE A 199 -16.82 11.91 21.67
C ILE A 199 -15.73 12.64 20.87
N ARG A 200 -16.12 13.67 20.12
CA ARG A 200 -15.20 14.52 19.34
C ARG A 200 -14.15 15.20 20.22
N GLN A 201 -14.55 15.82 21.33
CA GLN A 201 -13.64 16.46 22.28
C GLN A 201 -12.67 15.46 22.94
N LYS A 202 -13.15 14.29 23.39
CA LYS A 202 -12.29 13.20 23.90
C LYS A 202 -11.29 12.70 22.84
N MET A 203 -11.71 12.63 21.58
CA MET A 203 -10.84 12.24 20.47
C MET A 203 -9.74 13.28 20.19
N LEU A 204 -10.08 14.57 20.22
CA LEU A 204 -9.10 15.65 20.05
C LEU A 204 -8.09 15.72 21.21
N SER A 205 -8.53 15.55 22.46
CA SER A 205 -7.61 15.60 23.61
C SER A 205 -6.56 14.47 23.56
N ILE A 206 -6.97 13.24 23.24
CA ILE A 206 -6.06 12.11 23.03
C ILE A 206 -5.10 12.38 21.86
N LYS A 207 -5.61 12.90 20.73
CA LYS A 207 -4.78 13.21 19.56
C LYS A 207 -3.75 14.31 19.85
N ASN A 208 -4.11 15.30 20.66
CA ASN A 208 -3.19 16.36 21.11
C ASN A 208 -2.14 15.83 22.11
N SER A 209 -2.51 14.93 23.03
CA SER A 209 -1.54 14.24 23.91
C SER A 209 -0.49 13.51 23.08
N LEU A 210 -0.93 12.63 22.17
CA LEU A 210 -0.03 11.85 21.30
C LEU A 210 0.88 12.75 20.45
N LYS A 211 0.40 13.93 20.03
CA LYS A 211 1.23 14.91 19.31
C LYS A 211 2.27 15.56 20.24
N ASN A 212 1.88 15.96 21.45
CA ASN A 212 2.81 16.53 22.44
C ASN A 212 3.85 15.50 22.89
N ASP A 213 3.46 14.24 23.04
CA ASP A 213 4.35 13.12 23.36
C ASP A 213 5.34 12.89 22.21
N ALA A 214 4.87 12.89 20.95
CA ALA A 214 5.74 12.79 19.77
C ALA A 214 6.68 14.01 19.61
N GLU A 215 6.23 15.23 19.88
CA GLU A 215 7.07 16.44 19.88
C GLU A 215 8.10 16.42 21.02
N THR A 216 7.75 15.83 22.17
CA THR A 216 8.66 15.66 23.32
C THR A 216 9.71 14.59 23.02
N ILE A 217 9.30 13.45 22.48
CA ILE A 217 10.21 12.41 21.99
C ILE A 217 11.14 13.00 20.91
N ALA A 218 10.63 13.77 19.96
CA ALA A 218 11.44 14.42 18.92
C ALA A 218 12.44 15.46 19.47
N LYS A 219 12.09 16.17 20.56
CA LYS A 219 13.01 17.06 21.28
C LYS A 219 14.08 16.28 22.05
N VAL A 220 13.70 15.15 22.66
CA VAL A 220 14.65 14.26 23.36
C VAL A 220 15.59 13.56 22.38
N THR A 221 15.09 13.03 21.26
CA THR A 221 15.95 12.43 20.22
C THR A 221 16.86 13.46 19.59
N LYS A 222 16.40 14.70 19.29
CA LYS A 222 17.30 15.78 18.87
C LYS A 222 18.37 16.09 19.92
N LYS A 223 18.02 16.15 21.21
CA LYS A 223 18.99 16.38 22.29
C LYS A 223 20.02 15.25 22.40
N VAL A 224 19.61 13.99 22.19
CA VAL A 224 20.50 12.82 22.15
C VAL A 224 21.34 12.80 20.87
N GLU A 225 20.79 13.20 19.73
CA GLU A 225 21.53 13.41 18.48
C GLU A 225 22.57 14.52 18.62
N ASP A 226 22.25 15.63 19.28
CA ASP A 226 23.18 16.74 19.45
C ASP A 226 24.29 16.40 20.45
N LEU A 227 24.00 15.61 21.49
CA LEU A 227 25.01 15.03 22.40
C LEU A 227 25.91 13.98 21.70
N THR A 228 25.39 13.23 20.73
CA THR A 228 26.20 12.28 19.94
C THR A 228 26.95 12.97 18.79
N LYS A 229 26.45 14.09 18.26
CA LYS A 229 27.16 14.96 17.31
C LYS A 229 28.38 15.62 17.95
N THR A 230 28.38 15.98 19.23
CA THR A 230 29.59 16.48 19.91
C THR A 230 30.75 15.48 19.88
N SER A 231 30.47 14.16 19.76
CA SER A 231 31.48 13.12 19.56
C SER A 231 31.72 12.74 18.08
N LYS A 232 30.94 13.28 17.13
CA LYS A 232 31.07 13.01 15.68
C LYS A 232 31.48 14.22 14.83
N ARG A 233 31.56 15.43 15.40
CA ARG A 233 32.00 16.69 14.76
C ARG A 233 33.49 16.71 14.35
N LYS A 234 33.96 15.75 13.55
CA LYS A 234 35.29 15.82 12.93
C LYS A 234 35.39 15.37 11.49
N TYR A 235 34.36 14.72 10.94
CA TYR A 235 34.28 14.37 9.51
C TYR A 235 32.84 14.49 9.01
N ASP A 236 32.70 14.70 7.69
CA ASP A 236 31.47 14.62 6.90
C ASP A 236 30.48 15.81 6.94
N GLU A 237 30.98 17.03 6.64
CA GLU A 237 30.20 18.04 5.92
C GLU A 237 31.01 18.56 4.70
N ILE A 238 30.31 18.74 3.56
CA ILE A 238 30.74 19.15 2.19
C ILE A 238 30.87 17.99 1.17
N GLU A 239 29.72 17.49 0.70
CA GLU A 239 29.47 17.13 -0.71
C GLU A 239 28.48 18.21 -1.22
N ASP A 240 28.90 19.09 -2.13
CA ASP A 240 28.82 18.97 -3.60
C ASP A 240 27.50 19.57 -4.16
N GLU A 241 27.48 20.91 -4.32
CA GLU A 241 26.75 21.55 -5.40
C GLU A 241 27.72 21.82 -6.55
N ASN A 242 27.60 21.06 -7.65
CA ASN A 242 27.47 21.60 -9.02
C ASN A 242 27.38 20.47 -10.07
N HIS A 243 26.49 20.68 -11.04
CA HIS A 243 26.27 19.79 -12.18
C HIS A 243 27.01 20.33 -13.42
N GLU A 244 27.81 19.49 -14.07
CA GLU A 244 28.17 19.54 -15.50
C GLU A 244 28.72 18.15 -15.86
N LYS A 245 27.99 17.33 -16.64
CA LYS A 245 27.99 17.26 -18.11
C LYS A 245 29.37 16.90 -18.67
N ASP A 246 29.53 15.61 -18.96
CA ASP A 246 30.64 15.08 -19.75
C ASP A 246 30.52 15.55 -21.21
N GLU A 247 31.58 16.14 -21.76
CA GLU A 247 31.81 16.25 -23.21
C GLU A 247 33.16 15.59 -23.52
N ASP A 248 33.15 14.59 -24.41
CA ASP A 248 34.35 13.89 -24.85
C ASP A 248 35.21 14.81 -25.73
N ILE A 249 36.42 15.13 -25.27
CA ILE A 249 37.44 15.79 -26.10
C ILE A 249 38.69 14.90 -26.17
N ASN A 250 38.88 14.28 -27.33
CA ASN A 250 40.16 13.71 -27.74
C ASN A 250 41.18 14.84 -27.90
N ILE A 251 42.31 14.77 -27.20
CA ILE A 251 43.51 15.54 -27.53
C ILE A 251 44.69 14.57 -27.59
N GLU A 252 45.29 14.47 -28.77
CA GLU A 252 46.49 13.68 -29.04
C GLU A 252 47.73 14.25 -28.32
N ASP A 253 48.77 13.43 -28.29
CA ASP A 253 50.08 13.68 -27.67
C ASP A 253 50.60 15.13 -27.74
N ASN A 254 50.80 15.75 -26.58
CA ASN A 254 51.79 16.83 -26.45
C ASN A 254 52.55 16.77 -25.12
N VAL A 255 53.74 16.15 -25.20
CA VAL A 255 55.07 16.56 -24.70
C VAL A 255 55.41 16.64 -23.18
N PRO A 256 55.02 17.64 -22.35
CA PRO A 256 55.75 17.94 -21.09
C PRO A 256 55.76 16.85 -20.01
N SER A 257 54.89 15.84 -20.15
CA SER A 257 54.58 14.79 -19.17
C SER A 257 55.72 13.85 -18.77
N LYS A 258 56.95 14.00 -19.31
CA LYS A 258 58.15 13.28 -18.82
C LYS A 258 58.99 14.07 -17.81
N LYS A 259 59.13 15.39 -17.94
CA LYS A 259 59.98 16.21 -17.05
C LYS A 259 59.35 16.39 -15.66
N ILE A 260 58.05 16.70 -15.63
CA ILE A 260 57.29 16.85 -14.38
C ILE A 260 57.22 15.52 -13.61
N LYS A 261 57.18 14.36 -14.31
CA LYS A 261 57.20 13.05 -13.64
C LYS A 261 58.45 12.84 -12.80
N GLN A 262 59.66 13.14 -13.31
CA GLN A 262 60.90 12.94 -12.54
C GLN A 262 60.99 13.85 -11.31
N GLU A 263 60.78 15.16 -11.44
CA GLU A 263 60.92 16.10 -10.31
C GLU A 263 59.93 15.86 -9.16
N VAL A 264 58.75 15.33 -9.48
CA VAL A 264 57.69 15.04 -8.51
C VAL A 264 57.88 13.67 -7.84
N GLN A 265 58.43 12.70 -8.57
CA GLN A 265 58.67 11.35 -8.09
C GLN A 265 59.88 11.26 -7.14
N GLU A 266 60.84 12.19 -7.24
CA GLU A 266 61.97 12.32 -6.30
C GLU A 266 61.64 13.13 -5.02
N LYS A 267 60.72 14.12 -5.11
CA LYS A 267 60.40 15.02 -3.98
C LYS A 267 59.22 14.56 -3.12
N ILE A 268 58.26 13.83 -3.70
CA ILE A 268 57.16 13.24 -2.93
C ILE A 268 57.58 11.82 -2.53
N ASN A 269 57.85 11.62 -1.23
CA ASN A 269 58.16 10.28 -0.72
C ASN A 269 56.89 9.41 -0.68
N TRP A 270 56.60 8.79 -1.82
CA TRP A 270 55.45 7.91 -2.04
C TRP A 270 55.42 6.67 -1.15
N GLU A 271 56.52 6.32 -0.47
CA GLU A 271 56.64 5.14 0.39
C GLU A 271 55.97 5.30 1.78
N THR A 272 55.49 6.50 2.14
CA THR A 272 54.84 6.74 3.44
C THR A 272 53.30 6.85 3.34
N PRO A 273 52.53 5.83 3.79
CA PRO A 273 51.13 5.63 3.39
C PRO A 273 50.08 6.38 4.26
N ASN A 274 50.36 7.61 4.69
CA ASN A 274 49.44 8.39 5.55
C ASN A 274 48.34 9.17 4.77
N TRP A 275 48.26 9.01 3.45
CA TRP A 275 47.38 9.77 2.55
C TRP A 275 46.15 9.00 2.02
N ASN A 276 45.94 7.77 2.50
CA ASN A 276 45.11 6.69 1.91
C ASN A 276 43.63 6.92 1.53
N TYR A 277 43.05 8.12 1.62
CA TYR A 277 41.58 8.29 1.53
C TYR A 277 41.04 9.34 0.55
N ASP A 278 41.81 10.33 0.07
CA ASP A 278 41.26 11.34 -0.84
C ASP A 278 42.26 11.87 -1.89
N ALA A 279 41.85 11.80 -3.16
CA ALA A 279 42.58 12.32 -4.31
C ALA A 279 42.61 13.87 -4.32
N LYS A 280 41.54 14.55 -3.86
CA LYS A 280 41.50 16.02 -3.78
C LYS A 280 42.55 16.52 -2.78
N LYS A 281 42.69 15.86 -1.63
CA LYS A 281 43.75 16.14 -0.64
C LYS A 281 45.16 15.93 -1.19
N LEU A 282 45.43 14.80 -1.86
CA LEU A 282 46.75 14.53 -2.46
C LEU A 282 47.13 15.58 -3.51
N PHE A 283 46.18 15.97 -4.36
CA PHE A 283 46.40 17.01 -5.37
C PHE A 283 46.77 18.36 -4.78
N ARG A 284 46.15 18.78 -3.67
CA ARG A 284 46.47 20.05 -3.01
C ARG A 284 47.92 20.08 -2.52
N GLU A 285 48.37 19.02 -1.85
CA GLU A 285 49.75 18.95 -1.36
C GLU A 285 50.77 18.84 -2.51
N ALA A 286 50.45 18.06 -3.56
CA ALA A 286 51.29 17.95 -4.75
C ALA A 286 51.47 19.30 -5.47
N ARG A 287 50.39 20.10 -5.58
CA ARG A 287 50.41 21.43 -6.21
C ARG A 287 51.21 22.47 -5.43
N ASN A 288 51.32 22.33 -4.10
CA ASN A 288 52.19 23.17 -3.27
C ASN A 288 53.68 22.93 -3.57
N ILE A 289 54.04 21.70 -3.96
CA ILE A 289 55.44 21.30 -4.28
C ILE A 289 55.76 21.60 -5.75
N ALA A 290 54.82 21.33 -6.65
CA ALA A 290 54.96 21.55 -8.09
C ALA A 290 53.67 22.18 -8.66
N PRO A 291 53.62 23.51 -8.84
CA PRO A 291 52.41 24.23 -9.27
C PRO A 291 51.84 23.82 -10.64
N ALA A 292 52.63 23.12 -11.46
CA ALA A 292 52.27 22.65 -12.79
C ALA A 292 51.53 21.30 -12.82
N ILE A 293 51.41 20.58 -11.69
CA ILE A 293 50.66 19.32 -11.63
C ILE A 293 49.16 19.58 -11.83
N THR A 294 48.49 18.72 -12.61
CA THR A 294 47.03 18.72 -12.76
C THR A 294 46.35 17.66 -11.89
N PHE A 295 45.05 17.80 -11.66
CA PHE A 295 44.25 16.76 -10.99
C PHE A 295 44.16 15.46 -11.81
N HIS A 296 44.33 15.55 -13.13
CA HIS A 296 44.39 14.38 -14.01
C HIS A 296 45.63 13.54 -13.73
N ASP A 297 46.81 14.16 -13.64
CA ASP A 297 48.08 13.47 -13.36
C ASP A 297 48.02 12.69 -12.04
N VAL A 298 47.42 13.29 -11.01
CA VAL A 298 47.25 12.67 -9.69
C VAL A 298 46.29 11.49 -9.75
N ASN A 299 45.17 11.59 -10.48
CA ASN A 299 44.26 10.45 -10.67
C ASN A 299 44.90 9.33 -11.51
N GLN A 300 45.67 9.67 -12.55
CA GLN A 300 46.42 8.71 -13.35
C GLN A 300 47.44 7.97 -12.47
N TRP A 301 48.24 8.68 -11.69
CA TRP A 301 49.16 8.07 -10.72
C TRP A 301 48.43 7.20 -9.70
N LEU A 302 47.36 7.69 -9.08
CA LEU A 302 46.56 6.93 -8.10
C LEU A 302 46.01 5.62 -8.69
N SER A 303 45.58 5.62 -9.95
CA SER A 303 45.10 4.41 -10.62
C SER A 303 46.18 3.31 -10.78
N THR A 304 47.47 3.69 -10.82
CA THR A 304 48.59 2.73 -10.84
C THR A 304 48.86 2.11 -9.48
N GLN A 305 48.36 2.70 -8.38
CA GLN A 305 48.65 2.24 -7.02
C GLN A 305 47.73 1.07 -6.64
N PRO A 306 48.27 -0.13 -6.34
CA PRO A 306 47.45 -1.31 -6.04
C PRO A 306 46.56 -1.12 -4.81
N THR A 307 47.06 -0.44 -3.77
CA THR A 307 46.34 -0.16 -2.52
C THR A 307 45.12 0.73 -2.76
N TYR A 308 45.31 1.85 -3.48
CA TYR A 308 44.22 2.76 -3.83
C TYR A 308 43.17 2.07 -4.70
N THR A 309 43.59 1.36 -5.76
CA THR A 309 42.66 0.68 -6.66
C THR A 309 41.89 -0.47 -5.98
N LEU A 310 42.52 -1.20 -5.05
CA LEU A 310 41.86 -2.27 -4.29
C LEU A 310 40.83 -1.75 -3.28
N HIS A 311 41.10 -0.62 -2.61
CA HIS A 311 40.23 -0.07 -1.57
C HIS A 311 39.23 1.00 -2.07
N LYS A 312 39.42 1.53 -3.29
CA LYS A 312 38.48 2.47 -3.91
C LYS A 312 37.12 1.81 -4.14
N THR A 313 36.06 2.40 -3.57
CA THR A 313 34.70 1.87 -3.70
C THR A 313 34.22 1.96 -5.15
N ALA A 314 34.14 0.83 -5.84
CA ALA A 314 33.62 0.73 -7.21
C ALA A 314 32.08 0.89 -7.26
N ARG A 315 31.59 2.12 -7.10
CA ARG A 315 30.15 2.47 -7.18
C ARG A 315 29.61 2.38 -8.63
N LYS A 316 29.44 1.16 -9.15
CA LYS A 316 28.82 0.92 -10.47
C LYS A 316 27.29 0.94 -10.36
N ARG A 317 26.63 1.91 -11.02
CA ARG A 317 25.19 1.86 -11.29
C ARG A 317 24.97 0.95 -12.50
N PHE A 318 24.23 -0.14 -12.33
CA PHE A 318 23.88 -1.08 -13.40
C PHE A 318 22.37 -1.29 -13.42
N GLU A 319 21.80 -1.50 -14.62
CA GLU A 319 20.38 -1.83 -14.73
C GLU A 319 20.10 -3.20 -14.10
N ARG A 320 18.99 -3.29 -13.35
CA ARG A 320 18.56 -4.51 -12.68
C ARG A 320 17.23 -4.97 -13.26
N ASN A 321 17.10 -6.28 -13.46
CA ASN A 321 15.85 -6.90 -13.90
C ASN A 321 14.71 -6.52 -12.94
N LYS A 322 13.66 -5.92 -13.50
CA LYS A 322 12.43 -5.59 -12.78
C LYS A 322 11.60 -6.86 -12.62
N ILE A 323 11.07 -7.09 -11.42
CA ILE A 323 10.12 -8.17 -11.17
C ILE A 323 8.74 -7.68 -11.62
N ILE A 324 8.21 -8.25 -12.70
CA ILE A 324 6.93 -7.88 -13.30
C ILE A 324 6.00 -9.09 -13.19
N VAL A 325 4.85 -8.92 -12.54
CA VAL A 325 3.83 -9.96 -12.36
C VAL A 325 2.44 -9.39 -12.68
N SER A 326 1.62 -10.16 -13.38
CA SER A 326 0.27 -9.78 -13.82
C SER A 326 -0.85 -10.32 -12.92
N GLY A 327 -0.62 -11.41 -12.19
CA GLY A 327 -1.64 -12.07 -11.38
C GLY A 327 -1.16 -12.81 -10.13
N ILE A 328 -2.13 -13.13 -9.28
CA ILE A 328 -1.98 -14.01 -8.09
C ILE A 328 -1.47 -15.37 -8.56
N ASP A 329 -0.49 -15.94 -7.83
CA ASP A 329 0.14 -17.24 -8.15
C ASP A 329 0.94 -17.28 -9.47
N GLU A 330 1.26 -16.14 -10.08
CA GLU A 330 2.14 -16.12 -11.25
C GLU A 330 3.61 -16.39 -10.88
N GLN A 331 4.14 -15.67 -9.89
CA GLN A 331 5.49 -15.85 -9.40
C GLN A 331 5.51 -15.86 -7.87
N TRP A 332 6.13 -16.89 -7.31
CA TRP A 332 6.50 -16.93 -5.90
C TRP A 332 8.01 -16.76 -5.75
N GLN A 333 8.43 -16.11 -4.67
CA GLN A 333 9.81 -16.09 -4.22
C GLN A 333 9.92 -16.88 -2.92
N ALA A 334 10.97 -17.68 -2.78
CA ALA A 334 11.24 -18.47 -1.58
C ALA A 334 12.68 -18.31 -1.09
N ASP A 335 12.82 -18.30 0.23
CA ASP A 335 14.08 -18.13 0.95
C ASP A 335 14.01 -18.88 2.30
N LEU A 336 15.15 -19.10 2.93
CA LEU A 336 15.28 -19.87 4.17
C LEU A 336 15.96 -19.06 5.28
N ALA A 337 15.15 -18.47 6.18
CA ALA A 337 15.65 -17.73 7.32
C ALA A 337 16.25 -18.67 8.38
N ASP A 338 17.45 -18.34 8.87
CA ASP A 338 18.12 -19.07 9.95
C ASP A 338 17.70 -18.51 11.33
N VAL A 339 17.18 -19.40 12.17
CA VAL A 339 16.78 -19.12 13.56
C VAL A 339 17.36 -20.18 14.52
N SER A 340 18.47 -20.80 14.12
CA SER A 340 19.09 -21.92 14.83
C SER A 340 19.57 -21.58 16.24
N SER A 341 19.94 -20.32 16.49
CA SER A 341 20.24 -19.75 17.82
C SER A 341 19.07 -19.91 18.81
N PHE A 342 17.83 -19.87 18.34
CA PHE A 342 16.63 -19.98 19.15
C PHE A 342 16.07 -21.42 19.19
N SER A 343 16.81 -22.42 18.69
CA SER A 343 16.28 -23.78 18.51
C SER A 343 15.89 -24.50 19.80
N SER A 344 16.47 -24.14 20.95
CA SER A 344 16.06 -24.59 22.28
C SER A 344 14.64 -24.13 22.65
N LEU A 345 14.32 -22.87 22.37
CA LEU A 345 12.99 -22.27 22.59
C LEU A 345 11.98 -22.70 21.52
N ASN A 346 12.45 -22.90 20.28
CA ASN A 346 11.65 -23.23 19.11
C ASN A 346 11.43 -24.75 18.93
N LYS A 347 11.39 -25.56 20.00
CA LYS A 347 11.09 -27.02 19.94
C LYS A 347 11.97 -27.80 18.95
N GLY A 348 13.22 -27.37 18.79
CA GLY A 348 14.19 -27.94 17.85
C GLY A 348 14.03 -27.53 16.39
N PHE A 349 13.16 -26.56 16.07
CA PHE A 349 13.15 -25.93 14.75
C PHE A 349 14.32 -24.94 14.62
N LYS A 350 14.99 -24.97 13.46
CA LYS A 350 16.23 -24.21 13.20
C LYS A 350 16.12 -23.24 12.04
N TYR A 351 15.18 -23.47 11.13
CA TYR A 351 15.02 -22.68 9.92
C TYR A 351 13.54 -22.42 9.64
N LEU A 352 13.24 -21.31 8.98
CA LEU A 352 11.90 -20.98 8.51
C LEU A 352 11.93 -20.90 6.98
N LEU A 353 11.20 -21.78 6.30
CA LEU A 353 10.95 -21.65 4.87
C LEU A 353 9.92 -20.53 4.68
N CYS A 354 10.38 -19.42 4.14
CA CYS A 354 9.58 -18.25 3.81
C CYS A 354 9.26 -18.28 2.33
N VAL A 355 7.98 -18.29 1.96
CA VAL A 355 7.51 -18.28 0.57
C VAL A 355 6.53 -17.13 0.41
N ILE A 356 6.73 -16.24 -0.54
CA ILE A 356 5.86 -15.09 -0.80
C ILE A 356 5.34 -15.09 -2.22
N ASP A 357 4.02 -14.92 -2.38
CA ASP A 357 3.41 -14.58 -3.66
C ASP A 357 3.73 -13.12 -3.99
N VAL A 358 4.49 -12.92 -5.07
CA VAL A 358 4.99 -11.59 -5.46
C VAL A 358 3.85 -10.63 -5.78
N PHE A 359 2.71 -11.12 -6.28
CA PHE A 359 1.57 -10.27 -6.64
C PHE A 359 0.72 -9.89 -5.42
N SER A 360 0.21 -10.87 -4.67
CA SER A 360 -0.68 -10.58 -3.53
C SER A 360 0.04 -10.15 -2.24
N LYS A 361 1.37 -10.31 -2.19
CA LYS A 361 2.20 -10.18 -0.98
C LYS A 361 1.80 -11.14 0.15
N PHE A 362 1.00 -12.16 -0.14
CA PHE A 362 0.69 -13.22 0.82
C PHE A 362 1.93 -14.08 1.06
N ALA A 363 2.29 -14.28 2.32
CA ALA A 363 3.45 -15.06 2.73
C ALA A 363 3.04 -16.32 3.51
N TRP A 364 3.69 -17.44 3.20
CA TRP A 364 3.70 -18.65 4.00
C TRP A 364 5.04 -18.76 4.73
N VAL A 365 4.99 -19.14 6.01
CA VAL A 365 6.18 -19.44 6.81
C VAL A 365 6.01 -20.86 7.36
N ILE A 366 6.93 -21.76 7.02
CA ILE A 366 6.92 -23.14 7.52
C ILE A 366 8.21 -23.42 8.29
N PRO A 367 8.14 -23.73 9.60
CA PRO A 367 9.32 -24.09 10.37
C PRO A 367 9.82 -25.49 10.00
N ILE A 368 11.13 -25.62 9.78
CA ILE A 368 11.82 -26.88 9.47
C ILE A 368 13.03 -27.08 10.40
N LYS A 369 13.36 -28.35 10.68
CA LYS A 369 14.42 -28.71 11.64
C LYS A 369 15.82 -28.80 11.01
N ASN A 370 15.92 -28.93 9.69
CA ASN A 370 17.17 -29.03 8.94
C ASN A 370 17.01 -28.49 7.52
N LYS A 371 18.13 -28.09 6.89
CA LYS A 371 18.20 -27.63 5.49
C LYS A 371 18.20 -28.77 4.44
N LYS A 372 17.80 -30.01 4.78
CA LYS A 372 17.84 -31.10 3.79
C LYS A 372 16.74 -30.88 2.73
N PRO A 373 17.01 -31.10 1.42
CA PRO A 373 16.00 -30.92 0.36
C PRO A 373 14.68 -31.65 0.65
N VAL A 374 14.74 -32.87 1.21
CA VAL A 374 13.57 -33.66 1.64
C VAL A 374 12.66 -32.89 2.61
N SER A 375 13.22 -32.09 3.52
CA SER A 375 12.43 -31.29 4.47
C SER A 375 11.77 -30.08 3.80
N ILE A 376 12.44 -29.47 2.82
CA ILE A 376 11.95 -28.33 2.04
C ILE A 376 10.85 -28.78 1.08
N VAL A 377 11.03 -29.89 0.36
CA VAL A 377 10.00 -30.53 -0.47
C VAL A 377 8.76 -30.86 0.38
N ASN A 378 8.93 -31.45 1.57
CA ASN A 378 7.82 -31.71 2.48
C ASN A 378 7.11 -30.45 3.00
N ALA A 379 7.81 -29.32 3.10
CA ALA A 379 7.22 -28.03 3.41
C ALA A 379 6.43 -27.49 2.20
N PHE A 380 7.02 -27.47 1.01
CA PHE A 380 6.34 -27.06 -0.24
C PHE A 380 5.09 -27.88 -0.52
N ILE A 381 5.10 -29.21 -0.32
CA ILE A 381 3.91 -30.07 -0.46
C ILE A 381 2.74 -29.59 0.41
N LYS A 382 2.99 -29.06 1.62
CA LYS A 382 1.94 -28.50 2.49
C LYS A 382 1.35 -27.20 1.92
N ILE A 383 2.16 -26.38 1.26
CA ILE A 383 1.72 -25.13 0.61
C ILE A 383 0.95 -25.46 -0.68
N PHE A 384 1.49 -26.37 -1.51
CA PHE A 384 0.95 -26.78 -2.81
C PHE A 384 -0.42 -27.49 -2.75
N ARG A 385 -0.85 -27.91 -1.55
CA ARG A 385 -2.23 -28.37 -1.30
C ARG A 385 -3.26 -27.23 -1.26
N LYS A 386 -2.83 -25.97 -1.07
CA LYS A 386 -3.69 -24.79 -0.99
C LYS A 386 -3.65 -23.94 -2.25
N ARG A 387 -2.44 -23.55 -2.69
CA ARG A 387 -2.16 -22.71 -3.87
C ARG A 387 -0.87 -23.19 -4.53
N LYS A 388 -0.66 -22.91 -5.82
CA LYS A 388 0.54 -23.35 -6.57
C LYS A 388 0.98 -22.25 -7.53
N PRO A 389 2.27 -21.90 -7.59
CA PRO A 389 2.77 -20.89 -8.52
C PRO A 389 2.91 -21.43 -9.94
N LEU A 390 2.95 -20.53 -10.92
CA LEU A 390 3.49 -20.84 -12.26
C LEU A 390 5.03 -20.83 -12.25
N TYR A 391 5.65 -19.83 -11.61
CA TYR A 391 7.09 -19.72 -11.44
C TYR A 391 7.50 -19.66 -9.97
N LEU A 392 8.52 -20.44 -9.59
CA LEU A 392 9.18 -20.35 -8.28
C LEU A 392 10.60 -19.82 -8.48
N GLN A 393 10.94 -18.74 -7.79
CA GLN A 393 12.27 -18.16 -7.76
C GLN A 393 12.89 -18.34 -6.36
N THR A 394 14.08 -18.91 -6.32
CA THR A 394 14.92 -19.05 -5.12
C THR A 394 16.27 -18.39 -5.34
N ASP A 395 17.13 -18.41 -4.33
CA ASP A 395 18.56 -18.22 -4.53
C ASP A 395 19.21 -19.47 -5.17
N LYS A 396 20.55 -19.50 -5.22
CA LYS A 396 21.34 -20.67 -5.64
C LYS A 396 21.79 -21.51 -4.43
N GLY A 397 20.96 -21.58 -3.38
CA GLY A 397 21.17 -22.48 -2.26
C GLY A 397 21.26 -23.93 -2.73
N LYS A 398 21.96 -24.79 -1.98
CA LYS A 398 22.07 -26.23 -2.28
C LYS A 398 20.86 -27.03 -1.77
N GLU A 399 19.99 -26.34 -1.05
CA GLU A 399 18.80 -26.89 -0.38
C GLU A 399 17.51 -26.78 -1.20
N PHE A 400 17.51 -25.94 -2.25
CA PHE A 400 16.42 -25.71 -3.19
C PHE A 400 16.62 -26.48 -4.51
#